data_AF-A0A850XXS6-F1
#
_entry.id   AF-A0A850XXS6-F1
#
_cell.length_a   1.000
_cell.length_b   1.000
_cell.length_c   1.000
_cell.angle_alpha   90.00
_cell.angle_beta   90.00
_cell.angle_gamma   90.00
#
_symmetry.space_group_name_H-M   'P 1'
#
loop_
_entity.id
_entity.type
_entity.pdbx_description
1 polymer ?
#
loop_
_entity_poly.entity_id
_entity_poly.type
_entity_poly.pdbx_seq_one_letter_code
_entity_poly.pdbx_strand_id
1 'polypeptide(L)'
;SIPAVIVTDLGGPEEEAGAVPPGSLPVRKLSSSSASSTGFSSSWEESEEDISSDPERTLDQTPAFLQTLDQQKPRVSKSWRKIKNMVHWSPFVMSFKKKYPWIQLAGHAGSFKAAANGRILKKHCESEQRCLDRLMNDVLKPYVPAYHGDVVKDGERYNQMEDLLAEFDSPCVMDCKMGVRTYLEEELIKARKKPSLRKDMYQKMIEVDPDAPTEEENVLRAVTKPRYMQWRETISSTATLGFRIEGIKKEDGTVNRDFKKTRTKEQVMEAFSEFTRGNRNVLNSYLNRLKGIRATLETSPFFKCHEVIGSSLLFIHDKQEQAKVWMIDFGKTTPLPEGQVLQHNVPWVEGNREDGYLWGLDNLIQILTELSQSEDLH
;
A
#
# COMPACT_ATOMS: atom_id res chain seq x y z
N SER A 1 67.09 -8.43 -9.72
CA SER A 1 68.24 -9.10 -9.09
C SER A 1 67.75 -10.18 -8.15
N ILE A 2 68.52 -11.26 -8.01
CA ILE A 2 68.36 -12.43 -7.10
C ILE A 2 69.48 -12.27 -6.04
N PRO A 3 69.36 -12.69 -4.75
CA PRO A 3 68.70 -13.90 -4.18
C PRO A 3 67.73 -13.64 -3.00
N ALA A 4 67.20 -14.61 -2.23
CA ALA A 4 66.73 -16.02 -2.39
C ALA A 4 66.59 -16.64 -0.96
N VAL A 5 66.48 -18.00 -0.83
CA VAL A 5 66.78 -18.82 0.39
C VAL A 5 65.75 -18.75 1.56
N ILE A 6 65.27 -19.83 2.23
CA ILE A 6 65.28 -21.33 2.12
C ILE A 6 64.08 -21.84 3.01
N VAL A 7 63.22 -22.82 2.66
CA VAL A 7 63.31 -24.32 2.79
C VAL A 7 63.57 -24.79 4.24
N THR A 8 63.00 -25.85 4.88
CA THR A 8 62.21 -27.09 4.61
C THR A 8 60.91 -27.14 5.48
N ASP A 9 60.07 -28.20 5.64
CA ASP A 9 59.52 -29.36 4.86
C ASP A 9 58.62 -30.24 5.82
N LEU A 10 58.20 -31.45 5.42
CA LEU A 10 57.40 -32.53 6.10
C LEU A 10 55.86 -32.40 6.03
N GLY A 11 55.09 -33.36 5.49
CA GLY A 11 55.44 -34.60 4.78
C GLY A 11 54.17 -35.34 4.26
N GLY A 12 54.30 -36.17 3.21
CA GLY A 12 53.20 -36.91 2.54
C GLY A 12 52.87 -38.29 3.16
N PRO A 13 52.30 -39.27 2.42
CA PRO A 13 52.17 -39.35 0.94
C PRO A 13 50.80 -39.80 0.36
N GLU A 14 50.60 -39.52 -0.95
CA GLU A 14 50.14 -40.39 -2.08
C GLU A 14 48.82 -41.24 -1.96
N GLU A 15 48.14 -41.71 -3.03
CA GLU A 15 48.48 -41.92 -4.47
C GLU A 15 47.45 -41.33 -5.49
N GLU A 16 47.72 -41.51 -6.78
CA GLU A 16 46.95 -41.10 -7.98
C GLU A 16 45.83 -42.13 -8.37
N ALA A 17 45.14 -42.18 -9.54
CA ALA A 17 45.21 -41.51 -10.85
C ALA A 17 43.86 -41.58 -11.63
N GLY A 18 43.71 -40.80 -12.72
CA GLY A 18 42.62 -40.97 -13.72
C GLY A 18 42.31 -39.67 -14.51
N ALA A 19 42.16 -39.71 -15.85
CA ALA A 19 42.46 -38.52 -16.66
C ALA A 19 41.58 -38.24 -17.94
N VAL A 20 41.17 -36.96 -18.08
CA VAL A 20 40.87 -36.16 -19.30
C VAL A 20 39.56 -36.45 -20.12
N PRO A 21 39.17 -35.72 -21.23
CA PRO A 21 37.89 -34.96 -21.30
C PRO A 21 37.06 -35.32 -22.60
N PRO A 22 36.27 -34.45 -23.30
CA PRO A 22 35.69 -33.12 -22.99
C PRO A 22 34.17 -32.94 -23.32
N GLY A 23 33.61 -31.77 -23.00
CA GLY A 23 32.30 -31.30 -23.51
C GLY A 23 32.03 -29.83 -23.15
N SER A 24 31.33 -29.07 -23.99
CA SER A 24 31.09 -27.62 -23.80
C SER A 24 29.69 -27.16 -24.26
N LEU A 25 29.32 -25.92 -23.88
CA LEU A 25 28.04 -25.24 -24.17
C LEU A 25 26.84 -25.75 -23.32
N PRO A 26 25.71 -25.01 -23.23
CA PRO A 26 25.64 -23.89 -22.28
C PRO A 26 24.40 -23.90 -21.36
N VAL A 27 24.50 -23.27 -20.19
CA VAL A 27 23.41 -23.17 -19.21
C VAL A 27 22.26 -22.29 -19.74
N ARG A 28 21.13 -22.92 -20.08
CA ARG A 28 19.85 -22.21 -20.30
C ARG A 28 19.20 -21.91 -18.94
N LYS A 29 18.83 -20.65 -18.71
CA LYS A 29 17.97 -20.28 -17.56
C LYS A 29 16.61 -20.97 -17.70
N LEU A 30 16.20 -21.74 -16.70
CA LEU A 30 14.84 -22.26 -16.58
C LEU A 30 14.01 -21.34 -15.67
N SER A 31 12.93 -20.78 -16.20
CA SER A 31 11.99 -19.96 -15.45
C SER A 31 11.00 -20.85 -14.71
N SER A 32 11.12 -20.98 -13.39
CA SER A 32 10.21 -21.75 -12.54
C SER A 32 9.03 -20.90 -12.04
N SER A 33 8.10 -20.58 -12.96
CA SER A 33 6.84 -19.92 -12.60
C SER A 33 5.80 -20.93 -12.07
N SER A 34 5.86 -21.26 -10.78
CA SER A 34 4.83 -22.05 -10.09
C SER A 34 3.79 -21.14 -9.42
N ALA A 35 2.58 -21.09 -9.96
CA ALA A 35 1.46 -20.37 -9.36
C ALA A 35 0.74 -21.25 -8.32
N SER A 36 0.74 -20.83 -7.05
CA SER A 36 0.03 -21.51 -5.96
C SER A 36 -1.13 -20.63 -5.47
N SER A 37 -2.35 -20.99 -5.87
CA SER A 37 -3.57 -20.22 -5.59
C SER A 37 -4.33 -20.74 -4.36
N THR A 38 -4.06 -20.18 -3.18
CA THR A 38 -4.93 -20.27 -2.00
C THR A 38 -4.96 -18.94 -1.27
N GLY A 39 -6.16 -18.39 -1.06
CA GLY A 39 -6.38 -17.20 -0.22
C GLY A 39 -7.33 -17.53 0.92
N PHE A 40 -7.67 -16.53 1.74
CA PHE A 40 -8.99 -16.50 2.38
C PHE A 40 -9.42 -15.07 2.75
N SER A 41 -10.73 -14.82 2.69
CA SER A 41 -11.37 -13.59 3.15
C SER A 41 -11.94 -13.84 4.54
N SER A 42 -11.67 -12.96 5.52
CA SER A 42 -12.34 -13.04 6.83
C SER A 42 -13.84 -12.78 6.67
N SER A 43 -14.67 -13.69 7.18
CA SER A 43 -16.13 -13.64 7.12
C SER A 43 -16.72 -13.91 8.50
N TRP A 44 -17.74 -13.13 8.84
CA TRP A 44 -18.63 -13.20 10.02
C TRP A 44 -19.93 -12.44 9.61
N GLU A 45 -21.08 -12.56 10.25
CA GLU A 45 -21.56 -13.48 11.32
C GLU A 45 -22.35 -14.67 10.68
N GLU A 46 -22.67 -15.80 11.32
CA GLU A 46 -23.70 -16.16 12.32
C GLU A 46 -25.18 -16.10 11.84
N SER A 47 -26.03 -16.89 12.52
CA SER A 47 -27.49 -17.09 12.38
C SER A 47 -27.98 -18.08 11.31
N GLU A 48 -28.62 -19.16 11.79
CA GLU A 48 -29.52 -20.04 11.03
C GLU A 48 -30.97 -19.56 11.21
N GLU A 49 -31.81 -19.61 10.17
CA GLU A 49 -33.25 -19.78 10.29
C GLU A 49 -33.85 -20.20 8.94
N ASP A 50 -34.80 -21.15 8.96
CA ASP A 50 -35.30 -21.87 7.79
C ASP A 50 -36.82 -21.74 7.72
N ILE A 51 -37.40 -21.19 6.63
CA ILE A 51 -38.67 -21.64 6.04
C ILE A 51 -39.00 -20.96 4.68
N SER A 52 -39.68 -21.71 3.82
CA SER A 52 -40.05 -21.41 2.42
C SER A 52 -41.33 -20.59 2.25
N SER A 53 -41.44 -19.78 1.17
CA SER A 53 -42.45 -19.95 0.09
C SER A 53 -42.35 -18.91 -1.06
N ASP A 54 -42.62 -19.36 -2.29
CA ASP A 54 -42.76 -18.58 -3.55
C ASP A 54 -44.24 -18.15 -3.77
N PRO A 55 -44.60 -17.24 -4.72
CA PRO A 55 -44.95 -17.70 -6.07
C PRO A 55 -44.71 -16.74 -7.28
N GLU A 56 -44.20 -17.31 -8.37
CA GLU A 56 -44.60 -17.17 -9.79
C GLU A 56 -45.07 -15.81 -10.43
N ARG A 57 -44.20 -15.23 -11.27
CA ARG A 57 -44.19 -15.31 -12.77
C ARG A 57 -45.40 -14.85 -13.66
N THR A 58 -45.14 -13.82 -14.49
CA THR A 58 -45.60 -13.60 -15.91
C THR A 58 -44.60 -12.65 -16.63
N LEU A 59 -44.22 -12.65 -17.92
CA LEU A 59 -44.58 -13.28 -19.23
C LEU A 59 -45.68 -12.65 -20.12
N ASP A 60 -45.26 -11.80 -21.08
CA ASP A 60 -45.73 -11.57 -22.49
C ASP A 60 -44.78 -10.53 -23.16
N GLN A 61 -44.38 -10.45 -24.45
CA GLN A 61 -44.92 -10.77 -25.81
C GLN A 61 -45.96 -9.75 -26.35
N THR A 62 -45.93 -9.21 -27.58
CA THR A 62 -45.05 -9.29 -28.80
C THR A 62 -45.23 -8.02 -29.71
N PRO A 63 -44.48 -7.81 -30.84
CA PRO A 63 -44.37 -6.50 -31.54
C PRO A 63 -44.88 -6.37 -33.01
N ALA A 64 -45.04 -5.12 -33.50
CA ALA A 64 -45.03 -4.63 -34.91
C ALA A 64 -44.81 -3.09 -34.91
N PHE A 65 -44.05 -2.38 -35.77
CA PHE A 65 -43.75 -2.36 -37.22
C PHE A 65 -44.80 -1.64 -38.10
N LEU A 66 -44.42 -0.48 -38.70
CA LEU A 66 -45.06 0.08 -39.92
C LEU A 66 -44.19 1.17 -40.62
N GLN A 67 -44.72 1.75 -41.70
CA GLN A 67 -44.04 2.40 -42.83
C GLN A 67 -44.88 3.59 -43.40
N THR A 68 -44.43 4.58 -44.19
CA THR A 68 -43.10 5.06 -44.70
C THR A 68 -43.28 6.52 -45.24
N LEU A 69 -42.35 7.02 -46.08
CA LEU A 69 -42.49 8.06 -47.12
C LEU A 69 -42.09 9.54 -46.80
N ASP A 70 -40.92 9.87 -47.34
CA ASP A 70 -40.41 11.12 -47.90
C ASP A 70 -41.45 12.14 -48.45
N GLN A 71 -41.23 13.45 -48.21
CA GLN A 71 -41.02 14.45 -49.29
C GLN A 71 -40.68 15.89 -48.85
N GLN A 72 -40.10 16.64 -49.81
CA GLN A 72 -40.03 18.11 -49.95
C GLN A 72 -39.09 18.96 -49.03
N LYS A 73 -38.00 19.45 -49.65
CA LYS A 73 -37.32 20.72 -49.31
C LYS A 73 -38.02 21.90 -49.99
N PRO A 74 -37.84 23.14 -49.48
CA PRO A 74 -37.20 24.12 -50.37
C PRO A 74 -36.24 25.14 -49.70
N ARG A 75 -35.45 25.80 -50.56
CA ARG A 75 -34.74 27.11 -50.40
C ARG A 75 -33.57 27.22 -49.39
N VAL A 76 -32.38 27.30 -49.99
CA VAL A 76 -31.13 27.77 -49.37
C VAL A 76 -31.13 29.30 -49.22
N SER A 77 -30.77 29.82 -48.05
CA SER A 77 -30.37 31.23 -47.87
C SER A 77 -28.85 31.38 -47.86
N LYS A 78 -28.33 32.49 -48.42
CA LYS A 78 -26.89 32.70 -48.67
C LYS A 78 -26.23 33.52 -47.56
N SER A 79 -25.71 32.89 -46.50
CA SER A 79 -24.86 33.59 -45.51
C SER A 79 -23.79 32.71 -44.83
N TRP A 80 -22.83 32.22 -45.62
CA TRP A 80 -21.69 31.40 -45.11
C TRP A 80 -20.32 31.91 -45.59
N ARG A 81 -20.16 33.24 -45.73
CA ARG A 81 -18.90 33.88 -46.20
C ARG A 81 -18.28 34.91 -45.24
N LYS A 82 -18.73 34.98 -43.98
CA LYS A 82 -18.16 35.88 -42.94
C LYS A 82 -17.90 35.23 -41.57
N ILE A 83 -17.73 33.90 -41.51
CA ILE A 83 -17.22 33.21 -40.31
C ILE A 83 -16.07 32.28 -40.73
N LYS A 84 -14.89 32.85 -40.96
CA LYS A 84 -13.67 32.07 -41.27
C LYS A 84 -12.42 32.41 -40.45
N ASN A 85 -12.49 33.45 -39.60
CA ASN A 85 -11.36 33.93 -38.77
C ASN A 85 -11.68 33.97 -37.26
N MET A 86 -12.71 33.26 -36.77
CA MET A 86 -13.15 33.40 -35.36
C MET A 86 -13.65 32.11 -34.67
N VAL A 87 -13.12 30.96 -35.06
CA VAL A 87 -13.26 29.69 -34.30
C VAL A 87 -11.88 29.04 -34.20
N HIS A 88 -11.02 29.59 -33.33
CA HIS A 88 -9.68 29.05 -33.08
C HIS A 88 -9.55 28.31 -31.73
N TRP A 89 -10.68 28.13 -31.04
CA TRP A 89 -10.85 27.33 -29.83
C TRP A 89 -11.99 26.34 -30.05
N SER A 90 -11.82 25.10 -29.58
CA SER A 90 -12.85 24.07 -29.67
C SER A 90 -13.98 24.35 -28.67
N PRO A 91 -15.26 24.42 -29.10
CA PRO A 91 -16.40 24.44 -28.19
C PRO A 91 -16.70 23.04 -27.60
N PHE A 92 -16.00 22.00 -28.07
CA PHE A 92 -16.10 20.63 -27.55
C PHE A 92 -14.93 20.34 -26.62
N VAL A 93 -15.24 20.07 -25.35
CA VAL A 93 -14.28 19.53 -24.37
C VAL A 93 -14.03 18.06 -24.70
N MET A 94 -12.88 17.76 -25.29
CA MET A 94 -12.45 16.36 -25.48
C MET A 94 -12.04 15.75 -24.14
N SER A 95 -12.98 15.04 -23.51
CA SER A 95 -12.72 14.25 -22.30
C SER A 95 -11.91 13.00 -22.67
N PHE A 96 -10.58 13.11 -22.62
CA PHE A 96 -9.69 11.97 -22.78
C PHE A 96 -9.75 11.07 -21.53
N LYS A 97 -10.26 9.84 -21.70
CA LYS A 97 -10.28 8.83 -20.62
C LYS A 97 -8.85 8.32 -20.36
N LYS A 98 -8.13 9.00 -19.48
CA LYS A 98 -6.80 8.59 -18.97
C LYS A 98 -6.90 7.17 -18.42
N LYS A 99 -6.16 6.23 -19.03
CA LYS A 99 -6.03 4.84 -18.56
C LYS A 99 -4.61 4.65 -18.05
N TYR A 100 -4.46 4.48 -16.74
CA TYR A 100 -3.24 4.00 -16.10
C TYR A 100 -3.52 2.62 -15.46
N PRO A 101 -2.52 1.74 -15.32
CA PRO A 101 -2.67 0.51 -14.55
C PRO A 101 -2.88 0.86 -13.06
N TRP A 102 -3.83 0.19 -12.41
CA TRP A 102 -4.00 0.32 -10.96
C TRP A 102 -2.79 -0.24 -10.20
N ILE A 103 -2.37 0.44 -9.13
CA ILE A 103 -1.16 0.13 -8.36
C ILE A 103 -1.57 -0.14 -6.91
N GLN A 104 -1.35 -1.37 -6.46
CA GLN A 104 -1.53 -1.75 -5.06
C GLN A 104 -0.18 -2.16 -4.44
N LEU A 105 0.35 -1.34 -3.53
CA LEU A 105 1.61 -1.63 -2.85
C LEU A 105 1.42 -2.64 -1.71
N ALA A 106 0.62 -2.32 -0.70
CA ALA A 106 0.30 -3.18 0.44
C ALA A 106 -1.15 -3.74 0.38
N GLY A 107 -1.54 -4.48 1.42
CA GLY A 107 -2.85 -5.13 1.52
C GLY A 107 -2.97 -6.43 0.70
N HIS A 108 -4.18 -6.98 0.61
CA HIS A 108 -4.45 -8.25 -0.07
C HIS A 108 -4.83 -8.03 -1.54
N ALA A 109 -4.36 -8.89 -2.44
CA ALA A 109 -4.73 -8.83 -3.85
C ALA A 109 -6.25 -9.01 -4.01
N GLY A 110 -6.87 -8.22 -4.89
CA GLY A 110 -8.32 -8.22 -5.10
C GLY A 110 -9.12 -7.36 -4.10
N SER A 111 -8.47 -6.70 -3.13
CA SER A 111 -9.15 -5.75 -2.23
C SER A 111 -9.64 -4.46 -2.91
N PHE A 112 -9.29 -4.22 -4.18
CA PHE A 112 -9.63 -2.99 -4.91
C PHE A 112 -10.24 -3.28 -6.29
N LYS A 113 -11.27 -2.53 -6.68
CA LYS A 113 -11.85 -2.48 -8.04
C LYS A 113 -11.90 -1.03 -8.52
N ALA A 114 -11.50 -0.75 -9.75
CA ALA A 114 -11.59 0.60 -10.33
C ALA A 114 -13.06 1.07 -10.46
N ALA A 115 -13.31 2.38 -10.26
CA ALA A 115 -14.58 3.03 -10.54
C ALA A 115 -14.42 4.13 -11.62
N ALA A 116 -15.50 4.84 -11.92
CA ALA A 116 -15.48 5.96 -12.86
C ALA A 116 -15.06 7.27 -12.17
N ASN A 117 -14.63 8.24 -12.97
CA ASN A 117 -14.46 9.65 -12.58
C ASN A 117 -13.47 9.89 -11.42
N GLY A 118 -12.28 9.29 -11.48
CA GLY A 118 -11.23 9.51 -10.46
C GLY A 118 -11.53 8.88 -9.10
N ARG A 119 -12.24 7.73 -9.11
CA ARG A 119 -12.64 7.00 -7.90
C ARG A 119 -12.21 5.55 -7.96
N ILE A 120 -12.06 4.95 -6.78
CA ILE A 120 -11.82 3.54 -6.59
C ILE A 120 -12.79 2.94 -5.56
N LEU A 121 -13.01 1.63 -5.67
CA LEU A 121 -13.75 0.83 -4.70
C LEU A 121 -12.76 -0.01 -3.89
N LYS A 122 -12.71 0.18 -2.58
CA LYS A 122 -11.99 -0.71 -1.65
C LYS A 122 -12.98 -1.66 -0.99
N LYS A 123 -12.68 -2.96 -0.89
CA LYS A 123 -13.61 -3.95 -0.30
C LYS A 123 -13.98 -3.52 1.12
N HIS A 124 -15.28 -3.51 1.43
CA HIS A 124 -15.80 -2.91 2.65
C HIS A 124 -15.20 -3.52 3.92
N CYS A 125 -14.70 -2.66 4.80
CA CYS A 125 -14.31 -2.95 6.17
C CYS A 125 -15.04 -1.94 7.07
N GLU A 126 -15.75 -2.42 8.09
CA GLU A 126 -16.61 -1.56 8.90
C GLU A 126 -15.82 -0.55 9.75
N SER A 127 -14.68 -0.94 10.33
CA SER A 127 -13.82 -0.01 11.08
C SER A 127 -13.31 1.12 10.18
N GLU A 128 -12.92 0.79 8.95
CA GLU A 128 -12.48 1.77 7.95
C GLU A 128 -13.63 2.66 7.49
N GLN A 129 -14.82 2.10 7.25
CA GLN A 129 -16.03 2.83 6.86
C GLN A 129 -16.37 3.91 7.92
N ARG A 130 -16.45 3.50 9.19
CA ARG A 130 -16.72 4.40 10.33
C ARG A 130 -15.62 5.46 10.51
N CYS A 131 -14.35 5.12 10.26
CA CYS A 131 -13.25 6.08 10.31
C CYS A 131 -13.34 7.10 9.16
N LEU A 132 -13.63 6.67 7.93
CA LEU A 132 -13.74 7.55 6.77
C LEU A 132 -14.90 8.55 6.92
N ASP A 133 -16.07 8.14 7.45
CA ASP A 133 -17.18 9.04 7.78
C ASP A 133 -16.75 10.13 8.77
N ARG A 134 -16.03 9.76 9.84
CA ARG A 134 -15.52 10.71 10.84
C ARG A 134 -14.48 11.65 10.23
N LEU A 135 -13.53 11.12 9.45
CA LEU A 135 -12.48 11.89 8.78
C LEU A 135 -13.03 12.87 7.73
N MET A 136 -14.16 12.57 7.08
CA MET A 136 -14.85 13.52 6.21
C MET A 136 -15.46 14.73 6.94
N ASN A 137 -15.47 14.72 8.27
CA ASN A 137 -15.94 15.81 9.14
C ASN A 137 -14.85 16.33 10.09
N ASP A 138 -13.61 15.84 9.96
CA ASP A 138 -12.45 16.23 10.78
C ASP A 138 -11.52 17.19 10.03
N VAL A 139 -10.65 17.91 10.75
CA VAL A 139 -9.60 18.75 10.16
C VAL A 139 -8.60 17.96 9.29
N LEU A 140 -8.47 16.65 9.49
CA LEU A 140 -7.66 15.75 8.66
C LEU A 140 -8.24 15.50 7.25
N LYS A 141 -9.46 15.95 6.93
CA LYS A 141 -10.09 15.78 5.61
C LYS A 141 -9.18 16.07 4.40
N PRO A 142 -8.34 17.12 4.37
CA PRO A 142 -7.44 17.41 3.24
C PRO A 142 -6.21 16.48 3.13
N TYR A 143 -6.08 15.52 4.05
CA TYR A 143 -4.93 14.62 4.22
C TYR A 143 -5.31 13.14 4.07
N VAL A 144 -6.55 12.83 3.73
CA VAL A 144 -7.08 11.47 3.47
C VAL A 144 -7.74 11.43 2.08
N PRO A 145 -7.96 10.26 1.46
CA PRO A 145 -8.82 10.15 0.28
C PRO A 145 -10.23 10.65 0.58
N ALA A 146 -10.82 11.44 -0.31
CA ALA A 146 -12.23 11.81 -0.17
C ALA A 146 -13.12 10.55 -0.21
N TYR A 147 -13.96 10.38 0.82
CA TYR A 147 -14.91 9.27 0.90
C TYR A 147 -16.26 9.66 0.30
N HIS A 148 -16.95 8.70 -0.31
CA HIS A 148 -18.16 8.92 -1.09
C HIS A 148 -19.31 7.98 -0.69
N GLY A 149 -19.25 7.40 0.51
CA GLY A 149 -20.18 6.37 0.95
C GLY A 149 -19.81 4.99 0.43
N ASP A 150 -20.64 4.01 0.76
CA ASP A 150 -20.50 2.64 0.30
C ASP A 150 -21.31 2.38 -0.98
N VAL A 151 -20.90 1.36 -1.74
CA VAL A 151 -21.61 0.86 -2.91
C VAL A 151 -21.64 -0.66 -2.90
N VAL A 152 -22.75 -1.25 -3.34
CA VAL A 152 -22.82 -2.69 -3.62
C VAL A 152 -22.53 -2.91 -5.10
N LYS A 153 -21.61 -3.82 -5.41
CA LYS A 153 -21.23 -4.19 -6.77
C LYS A 153 -20.88 -5.68 -6.85
N ASP A 154 -21.46 -6.37 -7.83
CA ASP A 154 -21.25 -7.81 -8.06
C ASP A 154 -21.64 -8.66 -6.82
N GLY A 155 -22.61 -8.19 -6.01
CA GLY A 155 -23.03 -8.81 -4.75
C GLY A 155 -22.19 -8.45 -3.51
N GLU A 156 -21.04 -7.80 -3.69
CA GLU A 156 -20.15 -7.40 -2.59
C GLU A 156 -20.27 -5.91 -2.25
N ARG A 157 -20.09 -5.55 -0.96
CA ARG A 157 -20.04 -4.16 -0.47
C ARG A 157 -18.62 -3.58 -0.58
N TYR A 158 -18.52 -2.32 -0.99
CA TYR A 158 -17.27 -1.57 -1.15
C TYR A 158 -17.37 -0.17 -0.55
N ASN A 159 -16.29 0.30 0.06
CA ASN A 159 -16.08 1.72 0.36
C ASN A 159 -15.67 2.44 -0.93
N GLN A 160 -16.45 3.42 -1.40
CA GLN A 160 -16.07 4.25 -2.55
C GLN A 160 -15.27 5.46 -2.09
N MET A 161 -14.09 5.64 -2.67
CA MET A 161 -13.17 6.73 -2.33
C MET A 161 -12.48 7.32 -3.57
N GLU A 162 -11.85 8.46 -3.40
CA GLU A 162 -10.95 9.11 -4.36
C GLU A 162 -9.81 8.17 -4.81
N ASP A 163 -9.50 8.14 -6.10
CA ASP A 163 -8.27 7.55 -6.60
C ASP A 163 -7.15 8.59 -6.58
N LEU A 164 -6.30 8.52 -5.55
CA LEU A 164 -5.19 9.44 -5.33
C LEU A 164 -4.17 9.48 -6.50
N LEU A 165 -4.19 8.48 -7.40
CA LEU A 165 -3.29 8.43 -8.56
C LEU A 165 -3.82 9.21 -9.79
N ALA A 166 -5.08 9.66 -9.77
CA ALA A 166 -5.77 10.16 -10.97
C ALA A 166 -5.11 11.41 -11.60
N GLU A 167 -4.62 12.32 -10.77
CA GLU A 167 -3.99 13.58 -11.22
C GLU A 167 -2.60 13.33 -11.83
N PHE A 168 -1.80 12.45 -11.24
CA PHE A 168 -0.38 12.23 -11.57
C PHE A 168 -0.12 11.54 -12.91
N ASP A 169 0.99 11.85 -13.59
CA ASP A 169 1.37 11.29 -14.88
C ASP A 169 2.58 10.33 -14.78
N SER A 170 2.31 9.02 -14.85
CA SER A 170 3.24 7.93 -14.52
C SER A 170 3.76 7.94 -13.06
N PRO A 171 2.88 7.99 -12.04
CA PRO A 171 3.29 8.19 -10.65
C PRO A 171 4.30 7.15 -10.12
N CYS A 172 5.32 7.66 -9.45
CA CYS A 172 6.07 6.96 -8.42
C CYS A 172 5.24 6.92 -7.13
N VAL A 173 5.21 5.78 -6.44
CA VAL A 173 4.41 5.58 -5.22
C VAL A 173 5.25 4.87 -4.15
N MET A 174 5.16 5.29 -2.88
CA MET A 174 5.74 4.59 -1.73
C MET A 174 4.70 4.49 -0.61
N ASP A 175 4.65 3.33 0.04
CA ASP A 175 3.74 3.01 1.16
C ASP A 175 4.55 2.87 2.45
N CYS A 176 4.35 3.80 3.39
CA CYS A 176 5.00 3.81 4.70
C CYS A 176 4.00 3.50 5.82
N LYS A 177 4.05 2.28 6.39
CA LYS A 177 3.28 1.89 7.57
C LYS A 177 3.69 2.73 8.78
N MET A 178 2.73 3.31 9.49
CA MET A 178 2.99 4.17 10.66
C MET A 178 2.71 3.46 11.99
N GLY A 179 3.34 3.98 13.05
CA GLY A 179 3.22 3.50 14.42
C GLY A 179 4.34 2.54 14.83
N VAL A 180 4.59 2.42 16.15
CA VAL A 180 5.61 1.52 16.72
C VAL A 180 5.18 0.05 16.72
N ARG A 181 3.88 -0.21 16.56
CA ARG A 181 3.25 -1.53 16.57
C ARG A 181 2.18 -1.60 15.48
N THR A 182 1.92 -2.80 14.95
CA THR A 182 1.02 -3.02 13.81
C THR A 182 -0.09 -4.04 14.08
N TYR A 183 -0.36 -4.28 15.36
CA TYR A 183 -1.50 -5.00 15.91
C TYR A 183 -2.19 -4.17 17.00
N LEU A 184 -3.50 -4.40 17.17
CA LEU A 184 -4.31 -3.84 18.26
C LEU A 184 -4.00 -4.59 19.57
N GLU A 185 -4.14 -3.93 20.72
CA GLU A 185 -4.02 -4.62 22.02
C GLU A 185 -5.04 -5.77 22.17
N GLU A 186 -6.24 -5.59 21.60
CA GLU A 186 -7.22 -6.68 21.51
C GLU A 186 -6.69 -7.92 20.79
N GLU A 187 -5.83 -7.78 19.77
CA GLU A 187 -5.25 -8.93 19.07
C GLU A 187 -4.26 -9.71 19.95
N LEU A 188 -3.55 -9.04 20.88
CA LEU A 188 -2.77 -9.71 21.93
C LEU A 188 -3.69 -10.46 22.90
N ILE A 189 -4.70 -9.78 23.45
CA ILE A 189 -5.61 -10.35 24.46
C ILE A 189 -6.36 -11.56 23.88
N LYS A 190 -6.87 -11.45 22.64
CA LYS A 190 -7.54 -12.54 21.92
C LYS A 190 -6.57 -13.71 21.66
N ALA A 191 -5.33 -13.44 21.25
CA ALA A 191 -4.32 -14.49 21.04
C ALA A 191 -3.86 -15.19 22.34
N ARG A 192 -3.77 -14.48 23.47
CA ARG A 192 -3.48 -15.11 24.77
C ARG A 192 -4.62 -16.00 25.26
N LYS A 193 -5.88 -15.60 25.03
CA LYS A 193 -7.07 -16.39 25.41
C LYS A 193 -7.31 -17.60 24.50
N LYS A 194 -7.04 -17.48 23.19
CA LYS A 194 -7.22 -18.55 22.19
C LYS A 194 -6.14 -18.44 21.10
N PRO A 195 -4.94 -19.01 21.29
CA PRO A 195 -3.85 -18.88 20.33
C PRO A 195 -4.20 -19.56 19.00
N SER A 196 -4.20 -18.76 17.92
CA SER A 196 -4.37 -19.24 16.55
C SER A 196 -3.02 -19.36 15.87
N LEU A 197 -2.63 -20.59 15.53
CA LEU A 197 -1.38 -20.92 14.84
C LEU A 197 -1.50 -20.67 13.33
N ARG A 198 -0.44 -20.11 12.74
CA ARG A 198 -0.41 -19.59 11.37
C ARG A 198 0.80 -20.13 10.59
N LYS A 199 0.58 -21.20 9.83
CA LYS A 199 1.57 -21.81 8.94
C LYS A 199 2.08 -20.84 7.86
N ASP A 200 1.20 -19.99 7.34
CA ASP A 200 1.54 -18.98 6.33
C ASP A 200 2.39 -17.82 6.88
N MET A 201 2.39 -17.61 8.20
CA MET A 201 3.24 -16.61 8.87
C MET A 201 4.58 -17.21 9.27
N TYR A 202 4.61 -18.48 9.68
CA TYR A 202 5.86 -19.24 9.87
C TYR A 202 6.67 -19.33 8.57
N GLN A 203 6.02 -19.69 7.46
CA GLN A 203 6.66 -19.77 6.16
C GLN A 203 7.31 -18.43 5.75
N LYS A 204 6.59 -17.31 5.93
CA LYS A 204 7.11 -15.93 5.70
C LYS A 204 8.15 -15.47 6.73
N MET A 205 8.30 -16.17 7.86
CA MET A 205 9.36 -15.93 8.84
C MET A 205 10.65 -16.57 8.35
N ILE A 206 10.64 -17.89 8.09
CA ILE A 206 11.83 -18.62 7.62
C ILE A 206 12.32 -18.19 6.23
N GLU A 207 11.44 -17.67 5.36
CA GLU A 207 11.81 -17.07 4.07
C GLU A 207 12.66 -15.80 4.20
N VAL A 208 12.61 -15.13 5.36
CA VAL A 208 13.37 -13.92 5.65
C VAL A 208 14.52 -14.22 6.61
N ASP A 209 14.29 -15.11 7.58
CA ASP A 209 15.20 -15.40 8.67
C ASP A 209 14.93 -16.82 9.22
N PRO A 210 15.69 -17.85 8.76
CA PRO A 210 15.49 -19.25 9.17
C PRO A 210 15.64 -19.50 10.67
N ASP A 211 16.48 -18.71 11.35
CA ASP A 211 16.81 -18.87 12.76
C ASP A 211 15.88 -18.06 13.69
N ALA A 212 14.89 -17.36 13.13
CA ALA A 212 13.94 -16.53 13.89
C ALA A 212 12.82 -17.28 14.66
N PRO A 213 12.30 -18.44 14.23
CA PRO A 213 11.31 -19.21 15.01
C PRO A 213 11.95 -19.94 16.20
N THR A 214 11.18 -20.18 17.27
CA THR A 214 11.62 -21.09 18.35
C THR A 214 11.53 -22.56 17.91
N GLU A 215 12.15 -23.47 18.67
CA GLU A 215 12.09 -24.90 18.39
C GLU A 215 10.66 -25.44 18.37
N GLU A 216 9.79 -24.96 19.27
CA GLU A 216 8.36 -25.30 19.28
C GLU A 216 7.64 -24.79 18.02
N GLU A 217 7.99 -23.59 17.53
CA GLU A 217 7.42 -23.03 16.29
C GLU A 217 7.91 -23.78 15.05
N ASN A 218 9.16 -24.26 15.06
CA ASN A 218 9.74 -25.14 14.03
C ASN A 218 9.06 -26.52 13.99
N VAL A 219 8.85 -27.14 15.15
CA VAL A 219 8.13 -28.43 15.28
C VAL A 219 6.67 -28.29 14.81
N LEU A 220 5.97 -27.22 15.20
CA LEU A 220 4.60 -26.95 14.79
C LEU A 220 4.48 -26.43 13.34
N ARG A 221 5.58 -25.95 12.75
CA ARG A 221 5.66 -25.19 11.49
C ARG A 221 4.65 -24.06 11.42
N ALA A 222 4.45 -23.37 12.55
CA ALA A 222 3.42 -22.35 12.72
C ALA A 222 3.76 -21.42 13.89
N VAL A 223 3.56 -20.12 13.68
CA VAL A 223 3.70 -19.06 14.69
C VAL A 223 2.33 -18.47 15.04
N THR A 224 2.18 -17.74 16.14
CA THR A 224 0.95 -16.95 16.37
C THR A 224 1.02 -15.59 15.66
N LYS A 225 -0.15 -15.00 15.35
CA LYS A 225 -0.20 -13.70 14.64
C LYS A 225 0.58 -12.59 15.36
N PRO A 226 0.40 -12.31 16.67
CA PRO A 226 1.13 -11.21 17.30
C PRO A 226 2.64 -11.44 17.35
N ARG A 227 3.09 -12.68 17.62
CA ARG A 227 4.50 -13.09 17.58
C ARG A 227 5.15 -12.84 16.22
N TYR A 228 4.44 -13.12 15.12
CA TYR A 228 4.90 -12.75 13.77
C TYR A 228 4.98 -11.22 13.59
N MET A 229 3.97 -10.46 14.02
CA MET A 229 3.99 -8.99 13.89
C MET A 229 5.11 -8.36 14.72
N GLN A 230 5.33 -8.81 15.97
CA GLN A 230 6.40 -8.34 16.86
C GLN A 230 7.79 -8.62 16.28
N TRP A 231 8.01 -9.79 15.68
CA TRP A 231 9.26 -10.07 14.94
C TRP A 231 9.40 -9.16 13.70
N ARG A 232 8.32 -8.98 12.91
CA ARG A 232 8.32 -8.01 11.78
C ARG A 232 8.66 -6.59 12.22
N GLU A 233 8.27 -6.20 13.43
CA GLU A 233 8.52 -4.88 14.00
C GLU A 233 9.97 -4.70 14.48
N THR A 234 10.64 -5.77 14.93
CA THR A 234 12.05 -5.72 15.38
C THR A 234 13.08 -5.91 14.25
N ILE A 235 12.74 -6.61 13.17
CA ILE A 235 13.63 -6.72 11.98
C ILE A 235 13.54 -5.55 11.01
N SER A 236 12.53 -4.69 11.16
CA SER A 236 12.32 -3.48 10.36
C SER A 236 12.48 -2.21 11.20
N SER A 237 12.34 -1.04 10.58
CA SER A 237 12.43 0.26 11.27
C SER A 237 11.26 0.54 12.22
N THR A 238 10.23 -0.32 12.28
CA THR A 238 8.99 -0.05 13.03
C THR A 238 9.26 0.22 14.52
N ALA A 239 9.99 -0.68 15.20
CA ALA A 239 10.28 -0.56 16.62
C ALA A 239 11.34 0.50 16.96
N THR A 240 12.13 0.96 15.98
CA THR A 240 13.28 1.87 16.21
C THR A 240 13.09 3.28 15.64
N LEU A 241 12.15 3.49 14.73
CA LEU A 241 11.83 4.77 14.09
C LEU A 241 10.32 5.07 14.03
N GLY A 242 9.43 4.15 14.43
CA GLY A 242 7.98 4.39 14.49
C GLY A 242 7.25 4.33 13.15
N PHE A 243 7.92 3.87 12.09
CA PHE A 243 7.33 3.57 10.78
C PHE A 243 8.18 2.54 10.02
N ARG A 244 7.67 2.01 8.91
CA ARG A 244 8.46 1.25 7.93
C ARG A 244 7.92 1.37 6.51
N ILE A 245 8.80 1.26 5.52
CA ILE A 245 8.41 1.12 4.11
C ILE A 245 7.83 -0.29 3.92
N GLU A 246 6.63 -0.42 3.34
CA GLU A 246 6.05 -1.73 2.95
C GLU A 246 6.25 -2.00 1.44
N GLY A 247 6.41 -0.96 0.61
CA GLY A 247 6.71 -1.09 -0.81
C GLY A 247 6.94 0.23 -1.54
N ILE A 248 7.53 0.14 -2.73
CA ILE A 248 7.77 1.24 -3.66
C ILE A 248 7.40 0.78 -5.08
N LYS A 249 6.68 1.61 -5.84
CA LYS A 249 6.49 1.48 -7.29
C LYS A 249 7.17 2.67 -7.97
N LYS A 250 8.09 2.39 -8.89
CA LYS A 250 8.84 3.38 -9.67
C LYS A 250 8.10 3.77 -10.96
N GLU A 251 8.49 4.88 -11.57
CA GLU A 251 7.91 5.43 -12.81
C GLU A 251 7.78 4.38 -13.92
N ASP A 252 8.83 3.59 -14.12
CA ASP A 252 8.98 2.50 -15.11
C ASP A 252 8.00 1.32 -14.92
N GLY A 253 7.28 1.27 -13.80
CA GLY A 253 6.39 0.17 -13.43
C GLY A 253 7.02 -0.86 -12.50
N THR A 254 8.31 -0.77 -12.19
CA THR A 254 8.99 -1.70 -11.29
C THR A 254 8.46 -1.54 -9.86
N VAL A 255 8.04 -2.65 -9.25
CA VAL A 255 7.52 -2.68 -7.87
C VAL A 255 8.50 -3.44 -6.97
N ASN A 256 9.09 -2.74 -6.00
CA ASN A 256 9.87 -3.32 -4.92
C ASN A 256 8.98 -3.49 -3.67
N ARG A 257 9.10 -4.62 -2.97
CA ARG A 257 8.46 -4.91 -1.68
C ARG A 257 9.44 -5.59 -0.70
N ASP A 258 10.75 -5.39 -0.86
CA ASP A 258 11.78 -6.10 -0.10
C ASP A 258 12.37 -5.34 1.09
N PHE A 259 11.55 -4.48 1.69
CA PHE A 259 11.92 -3.64 2.84
C PHE A 259 11.80 -4.37 4.19
N LYS A 260 11.75 -5.72 4.21
CA LYS A 260 11.50 -6.50 5.44
C LYS A 260 12.62 -6.33 6.48
N LYS A 261 13.86 -6.16 6.01
CA LYS A 261 15.08 -5.93 6.82
C LYS A 261 15.57 -4.47 6.76
N THR A 262 14.79 -3.56 6.17
CA THR A 262 15.08 -2.11 6.17
C THR A 262 14.77 -1.56 7.55
N ARG A 263 15.81 -1.26 8.32
CA ARG A 263 15.73 -1.00 9.75
C ARG A 263 16.49 0.23 10.23
N THR A 264 17.71 0.45 9.74
CA THR A 264 18.51 1.59 10.19
C THR A 264 18.08 2.87 9.49
N LYS A 265 18.42 4.01 10.08
CA LYS A 265 18.08 5.34 9.53
C LYS A 265 18.68 5.53 8.14
N GLU A 266 19.90 5.03 7.94
CA GLU A 266 20.69 5.11 6.72
C GLU A 266 20.04 4.31 5.59
N GLN A 267 19.59 3.08 5.86
CA GLN A 267 18.84 2.25 4.90
C GLN A 267 17.50 2.88 4.49
N VAL A 268 16.86 3.62 5.40
CA VAL A 268 15.63 4.36 5.10
C VAL A 268 15.92 5.62 4.27
N MET A 269 16.99 6.35 4.58
CA MET A 269 17.46 7.50 3.78
C MET A 269 17.85 7.07 2.36
N GLU A 270 18.57 5.95 2.21
CA GLU A 270 18.91 5.36 0.91
C GLU A 270 17.65 5.03 0.09
N ALA A 271 16.66 4.35 0.70
CA ALA A 271 15.40 4.02 0.04
C ALA A 271 14.58 5.27 -0.36
N PHE A 272 14.65 6.36 0.42
CA PHE A 272 14.03 7.63 0.03
C PHE A 272 14.79 8.35 -1.09
N SER A 273 16.12 8.37 -1.05
CA SER A 273 16.95 8.96 -2.09
C SER A 273 16.78 8.22 -3.43
N GLU A 274 16.72 6.88 -3.42
CA GLU A 274 16.40 6.08 -4.61
C GLU A 274 14.98 6.36 -5.14
N PHE A 275 14.02 6.57 -4.24
CA PHE A 275 12.62 6.86 -4.59
C PHE A 275 12.44 8.24 -5.21
N THR A 276 13.10 9.28 -4.71
CA THR A 276 13.04 10.64 -5.28
C THR A 276 14.06 10.87 -6.39
N ARG A 277 15.06 10.00 -6.54
CA ARG A 277 16.21 10.14 -7.45
C ARG A 277 16.98 11.45 -7.26
N GLY A 278 17.09 11.93 -6.01
CA GLY A 278 17.68 13.23 -5.69
C GLY A 278 16.85 14.45 -6.14
N ASN A 279 15.55 14.27 -6.39
CA ASN A 279 14.69 15.40 -6.76
C ASN A 279 14.33 16.25 -5.53
N ARG A 280 15.07 17.34 -5.37
CA ARG A 280 14.92 18.33 -4.29
C ARG A 280 13.52 18.97 -4.25
N ASN A 281 12.84 19.16 -5.38
CA ASN A 281 11.50 19.77 -5.43
C ASN A 281 10.42 18.81 -4.90
N VAL A 282 10.51 17.53 -5.24
CA VAL A 282 9.70 16.45 -4.68
C VAL A 282 9.96 16.29 -3.17
N LEU A 283 11.23 16.26 -2.75
CA LEU A 283 11.59 16.16 -1.32
C LEU A 283 11.05 17.34 -0.50
N ASN A 284 11.23 18.58 -0.96
CA ASN A 284 10.70 19.77 -0.29
C ASN A 284 9.16 19.76 -0.23
N SER A 285 8.50 19.31 -1.30
CA SER A 285 7.03 19.18 -1.34
C SER A 285 6.52 18.13 -0.34
N TYR A 286 7.17 16.97 -0.26
CA TYR A 286 6.89 15.97 0.77
C TYR A 286 7.15 16.50 2.19
N LEU A 287 8.27 17.18 2.42
CA LEU A 287 8.62 17.73 3.73
C LEU A 287 7.57 18.75 4.21
N ASN A 288 7.15 19.65 3.33
CA ASN A 288 6.10 20.64 3.62
C ASN A 288 4.74 19.97 3.86
N ARG A 289 4.38 18.96 3.06
CA ARG A 289 3.14 18.20 3.24
C ARG A 289 3.12 17.42 4.55
N LEU A 290 4.22 16.78 4.95
CA LEU A 290 4.33 16.06 6.23
C LEU A 290 4.26 17.00 7.44
N LYS A 291 4.90 18.19 7.37
CA LYS A 291 4.77 19.24 8.40
C LYS A 291 3.32 19.71 8.54
N GLY A 292 2.59 19.84 7.42
CA GLY A 292 1.15 20.13 7.41
C GLY A 292 0.29 19.01 8.03
N ILE A 293 0.58 17.75 7.70
CA ILE A 293 -0.05 16.56 8.32
C ILE A 293 0.16 16.62 9.84
N ARG A 294 1.41 16.78 10.30
CA ARG A 294 1.80 16.83 11.72
C ARG A 294 1.00 17.86 12.52
N ALA A 295 0.98 19.12 12.07
CA ALA A 295 0.24 20.20 12.75
C ALA A 295 -1.29 19.98 12.76
N THR A 296 -1.81 19.27 11.75
CA THR A 296 -3.23 18.91 11.68
C THR A 296 -3.58 17.76 12.63
N LEU A 297 -2.69 16.77 12.78
CA LEU A 297 -2.85 15.67 13.75
C LEU A 297 -2.87 16.20 15.19
N GLU A 298 -1.97 17.14 15.52
CA GLU A 298 -1.92 17.78 16.86
C GLU A 298 -3.19 18.57 17.22
N THR A 299 -4.04 18.91 16.24
CA THR A 299 -5.30 19.63 16.46
C THR A 299 -6.55 18.75 16.26
N SER A 300 -6.43 17.61 15.55
CA SER A 300 -7.53 16.71 15.18
C SER A 300 -8.24 16.08 16.39
N PRO A 301 -9.56 16.31 16.56
CA PRO A 301 -10.38 15.55 17.50
C PRO A 301 -10.45 14.07 17.14
N PHE A 302 -10.53 13.70 15.85
CA PHE A 302 -10.51 12.31 15.43
C PHE A 302 -9.23 11.61 15.92
N PHE A 303 -8.06 12.14 15.57
CA PHE A 303 -6.78 11.50 15.85
C PHE A 303 -6.62 11.19 17.34
N LYS A 304 -6.79 12.22 18.19
CA LYS A 304 -6.64 12.11 19.65
C LYS A 304 -7.54 11.05 20.30
N CYS A 305 -8.71 10.77 19.74
CA CYS A 305 -9.66 9.79 20.30
C CYS A 305 -9.69 8.43 19.57
N HIS A 306 -8.69 8.12 18.74
CA HIS A 306 -8.55 6.80 18.10
C HIS A 306 -7.15 6.21 18.30
N GLU A 307 -7.07 4.89 18.46
CA GLU A 307 -5.85 4.10 18.30
C GLU A 307 -5.59 3.91 16.79
N VAL A 308 -4.54 4.54 16.24
CA VAL A 308 -4.30 4.66 14.79
C VAL A 308 -3.31 3.61 14.32
N ILE A 309 -3.77 2.36 14.30
CA ILE A 309 -2.96 1.18 13.98
C ILE A 309 -3.15 0.71 12.55
N GLY A 310 -2.06 0.24 11.92
CA GLY A 310 -2.07 -0.48 10.64
C GLY A 310 -2.21 0.40 9.39
N SER A 311 -2.56 1.67 9.56
CA SER A 311 -2.57 2.70 8.52
C SER A 311 -1.18 3.01 7.95
N SER A 312 -1.15 3.61 6.76
CA SER A 312 0.07 4.07 6.10
C SER A 312 0.00 5.55 5.71
N LEU A 313 1.17 6.18 5.56
CA LEU A 313 1.35 7.36 4.71
C LEU A 313 1.68 6.90 3.30
N LEU A 314 0.83 7.26 2.33
CA LEU A 314 1.04 7.01 0.91
C LEU A 314 1.67 8.24 0.27
N PHE A 315 2.93 8.10 -0.14
CA PHE A 315 3.69 9.10 -0.87
C PHE A 315 3.49 8.89 -2.37
N ILE A 316 3.09 9.93 -3.10
CA ILE A 316 2.95 9.89 -4.56
C ILE A 316 3.68 11.10 -5.17
N HIS A 317 4.55 10.84 -6.15
CA HIS A 317 5.17 11.89 -6.98
C HIS A 317 5.18 11.53 -8.47
N ASP A 318 5.38 12.51 -9.35
CA ASP A 318 5.60 12.27 -10.77
C ASP A 318 6.69 13.15 -11.41
N LYS A 319 6.96 12.90 -12.69
CA LYS A 319 7.95 13.61 -13.51
C LYS A 319 7.66 15.11 -13.76
N GLN A 320 6.50 15.60 -13.37
CA GLN A 320 6.15 17.03 -13.37
C GLN A 320 6.41 17.67 -12.00
N GLU A 321 7.09 16.95 -11.09
CA GLU A 321 7.42 17.34 -9.72
C GLU A 321 6.19 17.59 -8.83
N GLN A 322 5.00 17.17 -9.29
CA GLN A 322 3.83 17.06 -8.42
C GLN A 322 4.13 16.00 -7.37
N ALA A 323 4.04 16.36 -6.08
CA ALA A 323 4.33 15.47 -4.97
C ALA A 323 3.37 15.72 -3.80
N LYS A 324 2.67 14.68 -3.35
CA LYS A 324 1.66 14.75 -2.28
C LYS A 324 1.73 13.49 -1.40
N VAL A 325 1.21 13.61 -0.18
CA VAL A 325 1.15 12.52 0.82
C VAL A 325 -0.25 12.49 1.43
N TRP A 326 -0.77 11.28 1.68
CA TRP A 326 -2.05 11.07 2.37
C TRP A 326 -1.96 9.94 3.40
N MET A 327 -2.81 9.99 4.41
CA MET A 327 -3.06 8.90 5.35
C MET A 327 -4.10 7.94 4.75
N ILE A 328 -3.81 6.64 4.78
CA ILE A 328 -4.67 5.57 4.22
C ILE A 328 -4.75 4.36 5.16
N ASP A 329 -5.61 3.39 4.82
CA ASP A 329 -5.72 2.06 5.45
C ASP A 329 -6.18 2.06 6.93
N PHE A 330 -7.31 2.73 7.20
CA PHE A 330 -7.93 2.84 8.53
C PHE A 330 -8.65 1.56 9.01
N GLY A 331 -8.47 0.42 8.34
CA GLY A 331 -9.12 -0.86 8.68
C GLY A 331 -8.73 -1.49 10.02
N LYS A 332 -7.74 -0.92 10.71
CA LYS A 332 -7.39 -1.21 12.11
C LYS A 332 -7.40 0.04 13.01
N THR A 333 -7.83 1.19 12.51
CA THR A 333 -8.03 2.38 13.34
C THR A 333 -9.32 2.19 14.14
N THR A 334 -9.25 2.34 15.46
CA THR A 334 -10.37 2.08 16.37
C THR A 334 -10.54 3.20 17.39
N PRO A 335 -11.77 3.57 17.78
CA PRO A 335 -11.96 4.59 18.81
C PRO A 335 -11.46 4.13 20.19
N LEU A 336 -11.10 5.11 21.01
CA LEU A 336 -10.91 4.94 22.45
C LEU A 336 -12.27 4.92 23.18
N PRO A 337 -12.32 4.47 24.45
CA PRO A 337 -13.45 4.73 25.33
C PRO A 337 -13.73 6.23 25.47
N GLU A 338 -14.98 6.58 25.79
CA GLU A 338 -15.40 7.98 25.92
C GLU A 338 -14.55 8.75 26.94
N GLY A 339 -14.15 9.97 26.58
CA GLY A 339 -13.30 10.84 27.38
C GLY A 339 -11.80 10.50 27.40
N GLN A 340 -11.36 9.37 26.82
CA GLN A 340 -9.93 9.05 26.71
C GLN A 340 -9.28 9.69 25.48
N VAL A 341 -7.98 9.98 25.59
CA VAL A 341 -7.13 10.49 24.50
C VAL A 341 -5.74 9.86 24.53
N LEU A 342 -5.10 9.75 23.35
CA LEU A 342 -3.68 9.39 23.21
C LEU A 342 -2.81 10.64 22.94
N GLN A 343 -1.51 10.52 23.19
CA GLN A 343 -0.49 11.51 22.83
C GLN A 343 0.22 11.16 21.51
N HIS A 344 0.21 9.89 21.11
CA HIS A 344 0.81 9.33 19.88
C HIS A 344 2.34 9.51 19.76
N ASN A 345 3.01 10.07 20.77
CA ASN A 345 4.46 10.23 20.88
C ASN A 345 5.05 9.63 22.17
N VAL A 346 4.21 9.03 23.01
CA VAL A 346 4.61 8.33 24.25
C VAL A 346 4.88 6.85 23.92
N PRO A 347 5.88 6.20 24.56
CA PRO A 347 6.13 4.77 24.36
C PRO A 347 4.90 3.91 24.65
N TRP A 348 4.63 2.94 23.77
CA TRP A 348 3.58 1.95 24.01
C TRP A 348 3.94 1.01 25.16
N VAL A 349 2.96 0.78 26.04
CA VAL A 349 2.98 -0.22 27.11
C VAL A 349 1.58 -0.84 27.16
N GLU A 350 1.49 -2.16 27.23
CA GLU A 350 0.20 -2.87 27.17
C GLU A 350 -0.82 -2.33 28.19
N GLY A 351 -1.95 -1.84 27.69
CA GLY A 351 -3.01 -1.19 28.45
C GLY A 351 -3.03 0.34 28.30
N ASN A 352 -2.00 0.97 27.74
CA ASN A 352 -1.99 2.41 27.44
C ASN A 352 -2.51 2.74 26.03
N ARG A 353 -2.66 1.75 25.14
CA ARG A 353 -3.11 1.88 23.74
C ARG A 353 -2.34 2.89 22.86
N GLU A 354 -1.22 3.45 23.31
CA GLU A 354 -0.39 4.35 22.49
C GLU A 354 0.07 3.64 21.21
N ASP A 355 0.05 4.35 20.08
CA ASP A 355 0.43 3.82 18.76
C ASP A 355 1.81 4.32 18.30
N GLY A 356 2.34 5.39 18.91
CA GLY A 356 3.61 6.01 18.53
C GLY A 356 3.59 6.65 17.13
N TYR A 357 2.40 6.97 16.58
CA TYR A 357 2.24 7.50 15.22
C TYR A 357 2.97 8.84 15.01
N LEU A 358 2.87 9.78 15.97
CA LEU A 358 3.58 11.06 15.88
C LEU A 358 5.09 10.91 16.05
N TRP A 359 5.56 9.98 16.90
CA TRP A 359 6.99 9.65 16.97
C TRP A 359 7.51 9.13 15.62
N GLY A 360 6.71 8.28 14.95
CA GLY A 360 6.98 7.83 13.58
C GLY A 360 7.06 8.98 12.57
N LEU A 361 6.11 9.90 12.63
CA LEU A 361 6.07 11.07 11.75
C LEU A 361 7.23 12.05 12.01
N ASP A 362 7.63 12.24 13.27
CA ASP A 362 8.72 13.14 13.65
C ASP A 362 10.08 12.59 13.17
N ASN A 363 10.34 11.29 13.35
CA ASN A 363 11.52 10.63 12.78
C ASN A 363 11.55 10.72 11.24
N LEU A 364 10.40 10.55 10.59
CA LEU A 364 10.27 10.63 9.13
C LEU A 364 10.50 12.05 8.59
N ILE A 365 10.01 13.08 9.28
CA ILE A 365 10.27 14.49 8.96
C ILE A 365 11.76 14.82 9.17
N GLN A 366 12.38 14.31 10.23
CA GLN A 366 13.82 14.47 10.46
C GLN A 366 14.65 13.83 9.33
N ILE A 367 14.36 12.57 8.99
CA ILE A 367 15.02 11.82 7.90
C ILE A 367 14.99 12.57 6.57
N LEU A 368 13.84 13.12 6.18
CA LEU A 368 13.71 13.87 4.93
C LEU A 368 14.33 15.28 5.02
N THR A 369 14.38 15.88 6.21
CA THR A 369 15.12 17.14 6.43
C THR A 369 16.61 16.92 6.21
N GLU A 370 17.20 15.92 6.86
CA GLU A 370 18.63 15.60 6.72
C GLU A 370 19.00 15.17 5.30
N LEU A 371 18.16 14.35 4.64
CA LEU A 371 18.36 14.00 3.22
C LEU A 371 18.39 15.26 2.34
N SER A 372 17.42 16.17 2.49
CA SER A 372 17.39 17.42 1.72
C SER A 372 18.62 18.32 1.94
N GLN A 373 19.22 18.29 3.13
CA GLN A 373 20.46 19.03 3.45
C GLN A 373 21.73 18.34 2.92
N SER A 374 21.75 17.00 2.88
CA SER A 374 22.86 16.26 2.25
C SER A 374 22.95 16.52 0.74
N GLU A 375 21.79 16.72 0.10
CA GLU A 375 21.66 17.12 -1.31
C GLU A 375 21.89 18.63 -1.56
N ASP A 376 22.35 19.42 -0.57
CA ASP A 376 22.85 20.80 -0.75
C ASP A 376 24.39 20.88 -0.75
N LEU A 377 25.09 19.77 -0.49
CA LEU A 377 26.56 19.69 -0.38
C LEU A 377 27.24 19.05 -1.60
N HIS A 378 26.47 18.70 -2.63
CA HIS A 378 26.88 17.99 -3.85
C HIS A 378 26.21 18.58 -5.10
#